data_AF-A0A5K0VWS1-F1
#
_entry.id   AF-A0A5K0VWS1-F1
#
_cell.length_a   1.000
_cell.length_b   1.000
_cell.length_c   1.000
_cell.angle_alpha   90.00
_cell.angle_beta   90.00
_cell.angle_gamma   90.00
#
_symmetry.space_group_name_H-M   'P 1'
#
loop_
_entity.id
_entity.type
_entity.pdbx_description
1 polymer ?
#
loop_
_entity_poly.entity_id
_entity_poly.type
_entity_poly.pdbx_seq_one_letter_code
_entity_poly.pdbx_strand_id
1 'polypeptide(L)'
;FGMKGADDAIKSLKCIWISHIHADHHTGLARVLALRSQLLRHEPHEPLLVIGPRQLKRFLDAYSMLEDLDMQFLDCRQTLEISKDVSKKSLETVSTHDILQQGNGSRENGIAGSGSLTMADGGNPLQTLEGTLFVKSKMQSYWKKSGFQGDAVVDTAGLEKLRSLLEDSGLEALISVPVVHCPQAFGLVLKAASRINSTGKTIPGWKLVYSGDTRPCQALIDASRGATVLIHE
;
A
#
# COMPACT_ATOMS: atom_id res chain seq x y z
N PHE A 1 -5.55 21.27 -22.53
CA PHE A 1 -6.80 20.51 -22.27
C PHE A 1 -7.96 21.49 -22.28
N GLY A 2 -9.08 21.16 -22.94
CA GLY A 2 -10.35 21.89 -22.83
C GLY A 2 -11.36 21.12 -21.98
N MET A 3 -12.53 21.69 -21.69
CA MET A 3 -13.54 21.07 -20.80
C MET A 3 -13.85 19.62 -21.17
N LYS A 4 -14.16 19.35 -22.44
CA LYS A 4 -14.43 17.99 -22.94
C LYS A 4 -13.29 17.01 -22.64
N GLY A 5 -12.04 17.42 -22.86
CA GLY A 5 -10.88 16.56 -22.62
C GLY A 5 -10.65 16.29 -21.13
N ALA A 6 -11.01 17.22 -20.25
CA ALA A 6 -10.97 17.00 -18.81
C ALA A 6 -12.04 15.98 -18.39
N ASP A 7 -13.27 16.13 -18.88
CA ASP A 7 -14.37 15.20 -18.59
C ASP A 7 -14.04 13.78 -19.08
N ASP A 8 -13.48 13.66 -20.29
CA ASP A 8 -13.04 12.37 -20.85
C ASP A 8 -11.92 11.73 -20.02
N ALA A 9 -10.99 12.53 -19.49
CA ALA A 9 -9.95 12.05 -18.57
C ALA A 9 -10.56 11.55 -17.24
N ILE A 10 -11.51 12.29 -16.66
CA ILE A 10 -12.18 11.92 -15.41
C ILE A 10 -13.00 10.62 -15.57
N LYS A 11 -13.76 10.49 -16.67
CA LYS A 11 -14.54 9.29 -16.97
C LYS A 11 -13.65 8.05 -17.16
N SER A 12 -12.46 8.22 -17.74
CA SER A 12 -11.56 7.10 -18.06
C SER A 12 -10.67 6.63 -16.90
N LEU A 13 -10.72 7.31 -15.74
CA LEU A 13 -10.00 6.88 -14.55
C LEU A 13 -10.36 5.44 -14.16
N LYS A 14 -9.34 4.62 -13.89
CA LYS A 14 -9.46 3.22 -13.45
C LYS A 14 -9.21 3.05 -11.96
N CYS A 15 -8.27 3.81 -11.41
CA CYS A 15 -7.89 3.79 -10.00
C CYS A 15 -7.45 5.19 -9.57
N ILE A 16 -7.64 5.50 -8.28
CA ILE A 16 -6.94 6.60 -7.61
C ILE A 16 -6.16 6.01 -6.44
N TRP A 17 -4.91 6.44 -6.26
CA TRP A 17 -4.08 6.08 -5.12
C TRP A 17 -3.64 7.34 -4.40
N ILE A 18 -3.74 7.35 -3.06
CA ILE A 18 -3.36 8.49 -2.21
C ILE A 18 -2.29 8.06 -1.21
N SER A 19 -1.21 8.85 -1.13
CA SER A 19 -0.02 8.55 -0.34
C SER A 19 -0.26 8.65 1.17
N HIS A 20 -0.92 9.72 1.63
CA HIS A 20 -1.16 10.01 3.04
C HIS A 20 -2.27 11.07 3.24
N ILE A 21 -2.51 11.48 4.50
CA ILE A 21 -3.66 12.29 4.91
C ILE A 21 -3.42 13.81 4.94
N HIS A 22 -2.27 14.32 4.49
CA HIS A 22 -2.12 15.78 4.44
C HIS A 22 -3.00 16.37 3.33
N ALA A 23 -3.60 17.52 3.64
CA ALA A 23 -4.70 18.09 2.86
C ALA A 23 -4.33 18.40 1.41
N ASP A 24 -3.08 18.78 1.18
CA ASP A 24 -2.47 19.06 -0.12
C ASP A 24 -2.42 17.84 -1.05
N HIS A 25 -2.62 16.62 -0.54
CA HIS A 25 -2.61 15.39 -1.34
C HIS A 25 -4.01 14.85 -1.68
N HIS A 26 -5.05 15.20 -0.92
CA HIS A 26 -6.35 14.50 -1.03
C HIS A 26 -7.59 15.39 -1.01
N THR A 27 -7.52 16.68 -0.69
CA THR A 27 -8.73 17.51 -0.53
C THR A 27 -9.52 17.71 -1.82
N GLY A 28 -8.86 17.61 -2.99
CA GLY A 28 -9.55 17.62 -4.30
C GLY A 28 -10.26 16.30 -4.65
N LEU A 29 -10.01 15.21 -3.92
CA LEU A 29 -10.48 13.86 -4.29
C LEU A 29 -12.00 13.75 -4.30
N ALA A 30 -12.69 14.28 -3.28
CA ALA A 30 -14.15 14.22 -3.21
C ALA A 30 -14.79 14.85 -4.46
N ARG A 31 -14.25 16.00 -4.91
CA ARG A 31 -14.72 16.67 -6.12
C ARG A 31 -14.49 15.85 -7.39
N VAL A 32 -13.34 15.20 -7.52
CA VAL A 32 -13.02 14.32 -8.66
C VAL A 32 -13.99 13.14 -8.71
N LEU A 33 -14.26 12.50 -7.57
CA LEU A 33 -15.17 11.37 -7.45
C LEU A 33 -16.62 11.77 -7.76
N ALA A 34 -17.11 12.84 -7.14
CA ALA A 34 -18.46 13.36 -7.38
C ALA A 34 -18.65 13.78 -8.86
N LEU A 35 -17.65 14.40 -9.47
CA LEU A 35 -17.69 14.73 -10.90
C LEU A 35 -17.74 13.48 -11.78
N ARG A 36 -16.93 12.45 -11.49
CA ARG A 36 -16.98 11.19 -12.23
C ARG A 36 -18.35 10.52 -12.12
N SER A 37 -18.91 10.44 -10.91
CA SER A 37 -20.25 9.90 -10.67
C SER A 37 -21.31 10.66 -11.50
N GLN A 38 -21.26 12.00 -11.50
CA GLN A 38 -22.17 12.83 -12.30
C GLN A 38 -22.03 12.59 -13.81
N LEU A 39 -20.81 12.52 -14.32
CA LEU A 39 -20.54 12.33 -15.75
C LEU A 39 -20.94 10.93 -16.24
N LEU A 40 -20.95 9.93 -15.36
CA LEU A 40 -21.28 8.53 -15.70
C LEU A 40 -22.69 8.13 -15.26
N ARG A 41 -23.50 9.02 -14.69
CA ARG A 41 -24.83 8.72 -14.11
C ARG A 41 -25.77 7.93 -15.04
N HIS A 42 -25.66 8.13 -16.35
CA HIS A 42 -26.52 7.50 -17.36
C HIS A 42 -25.84 6.38 -18.14
N GLU A 43 -24.59 6.05 -17.79
CA GLU A 43 -23.78 5.02 -18.42
C GLU A 43 -23.60 3.87 -17.41
N PRO A 44 -23.73 2.59 -17.82
CA PRO A 44 -23.34 1.49 -16.96
C PRO A 44 -21.85 1.57 -16.62
N HIS A 45 -21.52 1.61 -15.34
CA HIS A 45 -20.14 1.68 -14.87
C HIS A 45 -20.01 1.02 -13.50
N GLU A 46 -18.77 0.72 -13.13
CA GLU A 46 -18.44 0.29 -11.79
C GLU A 46 -17.89 1.44 -10.94
N PRO A 47 -18.06 1.35 -9.60
CA PRO A 47 -17.43 2.26 -8.66
C PRO A 47 -15.92 2.35 -8.85
N LEU A 48 -15.36 3.55 -8.74
CA LEU A 48 -13.92 3.75 -8.89
C LEU A 48 -13.15 3.14 -7.71
N LEU A 49 -12.09 2.39 -7.97
CA LEU A 49 -11.22 1.90 -6.90
C LEU A 49 -10.36 3.06 -6.36
N VAL A 50 -10.48 3.32 -5.05
CA VAL A 50 -9.68 4.30 -4.33
C VAL A 50 -8.81 3.57 -3.31
N ILE A 51 -7.49 3.66 -3.50
CA ILE A 51 -6.51 3.03 -2.61
C ILE A 51 -5.89 4.13 -1.74
N GLY A 52 -5.93 3.98 -0.41
CA GLY A 52 -5.40 5.01 0.47
C GLY A 52 -5.22 4.59 1.92
N PRO A 53 -4.73 5.50 2.79
CA PRO A 53 -4.62 5.28 4.22
C PRO A 53 -6.01 5.23 4.89
N ARG A 54 -6.18 4.51 6.01
CA ARG A 54 -7.52 4.39 6.66
C ARG A 54 -8.14 5.73 7.05
N GLN A 55 -7.31 6.71 7.40
CA GLN A 55 -7.79 8.04 7.74
C GLN A 55 -8.52 8.70 6.55
N LEU A 56 -8.07 8.43 5.32
CA LEU A 56 -8.74 8.90 4.12
C LEU A 56 -10.13 8.27 3.97
N LYS A 57 -10.29 6.98 4.29
CA LYS A 57 -11.61 6.33 4.25
C LYS A 57 -12.61 7.07 5.13
N ARG A 58 -12.23 7.43 6.36
CA ARG A 58 -13.10 8.18 7.28
C ARG A 58 -13.50 9.54 6.72
N PHE A 59 -12.57 10.23 6.07
CA PHE A 59 -12.83 11.49 5.39
C PHE A 59 -13.83 11.31 4.24
N LEU A 60 -13.62 10.32 3.37
CA LEU A 60 -14.49 10.06 2.23
C LEU A 60 -15.87 9.54 2.66
N ASP A 61 -15.95 8.67 3.68
CA ASP A 61 -17.22 8.19 4.24
C ASP A 61 -18.08 9.37 4.74
N ALA A 62 -17.48 10.39 5.33
CA ALA A 62 -18.20 11.60 5.75
C ALA A 62 -18.71 12.42 4.56
N TYR A 63 -17.95 12.51 3.47
CA TYR A 63 -18.40 13.17 2.23
C TYR A 63 -19.47 12.37 1.50
N SER A 64 -19.42 11.03 1.55
CA SER A 64 -20.45 10.15 1.00
C SER A 64 -21.83 10.33 1.64
N MET A 65 -21.90 10.97 2.81
CA MET A 65 -23.18 11.38 3.42
C MET A 65 -23.80 12.61 2.74
N LEU A 66 -23.02 13.37 1.98
CA LEU A 66 -23.43 14.63 1.34
C LEU A 66 -23.66 14.47 -0.17
N GLU A 67 -22.83 13.66 -0.83
CA GLU A 67 -22.89 13.43 -2.27
C GLU A 67 -22.46 12.00 -2.62
N ASP A 68 -22.92 11.50 -3.77
CA ASP A 68 -22.51 10.19 -4.26
C ASP A 68 -21.09 10.26 -4.84
N LEU A 69 -20.18 9.53 -4.22
CA LEU A 69 -18.77 9.45 -4.63
C LEU A 69 -18.49 8.27 -5.57
N ASP A 70 -19.45 7.33 -5.75
CA ASP A 70 -19.30 6.15 -6.60
C ASP A 70 -17.90 5.49 -6.50
N MET A 71 -17.53 5.05 -5.30
CA MET A 71 -16.20 4.50 -5.04
C MET A 71 -16.22 3.22 -4.20
N GLN A 72 -15.19 2.40 -4.41
CA GLN A 72 -14.82 1.30 -3.54
C GLN A 72 -13.44 1.59 -2.94
N PHE A 73 -13.33 1.53 -1.61
CA PHE A 73 -12.10 1.88 -0.90
C PHE A 73 -11.27 0.64 -0.55
N LEU A 74 -9.96 0.67 -0.81
CA LEU A 74 -9.00 -0.34 -0.40
C LEU A 74 -7.87 0.29 0.44
N ASP A 75 -7.56 -0.30 1.60
CA ASP A 75 -6.47 0.18 2.46
C ASP A 75 -5.10 -0.13 1.83
N CYS A 76 -4.23 0.87 1.74
CA CYS A 76 -2.86 0.74 1.23
C CYS A 76 -2.11 -0.49 1.78
N ARG A 77 -2.29 -0.85 3.05
CA ARG A 77 -1.62 -2.01 3.66
C ARG A 77 -1.92 -3.33 2.96
N GLN A 78 -3.10 -3.46 2.36
CA GLN A 78 -3.53 -4.73 1.77
C GLN A 78 -2.89 -4.98 0.41
N THR A 79 -2.32 -3.95 -0.22
CA THR A 79 -1.63 -4.05 -1.52
C THR A 79 -0.34 -4.87 -1.47
N LEU A 80 0.23 -5.09 -0.27
CA LEU A 80 1.44 -5.89 -0.06
C LEU A 80 1.24 -7.39 -0.31
N GLU A 81 0.03 -7.90 -0.12
CA GLU A 81 -0.26 -9.33 -0.20
C GLU A 81 -0.51 -9.81 -1.65
N ILE A 82 -1.04 -8.95 -2.52
CA ILE A 82 -1.29 -9.30 -3.94
C ILE A 82 0.00 -9.61 -4.69
N SER A 83 1.10 -8.88 -4.42
CA SER A 83 2.36 -9.14 -5.11
C SER A 83 2.92 -10.53 -4.82
N LYS A 84 2.63 -11.12 -3.67
CA LYS A 84 3.11 -12.47 -3.32
C LYS A 84 2.29 -13.55 -4.01
N ASP A 85 0.98 -13.34 -4.17
CA ASP A 85 0.09 -14.30 -4.82
C ASP A 85 0.22 -14.31 -6.34
N VAL A 86 0.38 -13.15 -6.99
CA VAL A 86 0.60 -13.08 -8.44
C VAL A 86 1.92 -13.78 -8.81
N SER A 87 2.99 -13.53 -8.04
CA SER A 87 4.27 -14.23 -8.24
C SER A 87 4.19 -15.73 -7.98
N LYS A 88 3.34 -16.20 -7.05
CA LYS A 88 3.12 -17.63 -6.79
C LYS A 88 2.29 -18.31 -7.88
N LYS A 89 1.23 -17.67 -8.39
CA LYS A 89 0.39 -18.23 -9.48
C LYS A 89 1.18 -18.46 -10.77
N SER A 90 2.17 -17.60 -11.06
CA SER A 90 3.09 -17.78 -12.19
C SER A 90 4.13 -18.90 -11.98
N LEU A 91 4.39 -19.30 -10.72
CA LEU A 91 5.30 -20.40 -10.38
C LEU A 91 4.56 -21.74 -10.32
N GLU A 92 3.29 -21.77 -9.89
CA GLU A 92 2.48 -23.00 -9.81
C GLU A 92 2.07 -23.54 -11.19
N THR A 93 2.14 -22.73 -12.25
CA THR A 93 1.91 -23.19 -13.63
C THR A 93 3.13 -23.91 -14.24
N VAL A 94 4.26 -23.97 -13.53
CA VAL A 94 5.51 -24.61 -13.99
C VAL A 94 6.12 -25.49 -12.88
N SER A 95 5.35 -26.41 -12.28
CA SER A 95 5.93 -27.57 -11.58
C SER A 95 4.84 -28.56 -11.15
N THR A 96 4.33 -29.34 -12.10
CA THR A 96 3.88 -30.71 -11.80
C THR A 96 4.59 -31.62 -12.78
N HIS A 97 5.27 -32.61 -12.24
CA HIS A 97 6.28 -33.50 -12.86
C HIS A 97 7.70 -32.95 -12.82
N ASP A 98 8.39 -33.15 -11.68
CA ASP A 98 9.37 -34.23 -11.63
C ASP A 98 9.98 -34.48 -10.23
N ILE A 99 9.92 -35.77 -9.84
CA ILE A 99 10.86 -36.54 -9.03
C ILE A 99 10.79 -36.45 -7.48
N LEU A 100 10.25 -37.56 -6.94
CA LEU A 100 10.52 -38.17 -5.63
C LEU A 100 12.03 -38.34 -5.36
N GLN A 101 12.50 -38.05 -4.14
CA GLN A 101 13.19 -39.00 -3.24
C GLN A 101 14.02 -38.34 -2.11
N GLN A 102 13.79 -38.81 -0.87
CA GLN A 102 14.72 -38.90 0.29
C GLN A 102 15.12 -37.56 0.98
N GLY A 103 15.25 -37.42 2.31
CA GLY A 103 15.28 -38.34 3.45
C GLY A 103 15.45 -37.57 4.80
N ASN A 104 15.39 -38.32 5.89
CA ASN A 104 15.28 -38.00 7.33
C ASN A 104 16.31 -37.09 8.04
N GLY A 105 15.89 -36.55 9.21
CA GLY A 105 16.68 -36.39 10.47
C GLY A 105 17.37 -35.02 10.67
N SER A 106 17.63 -34.45 11.85
CA SER A 106 17.46 -34.78 13.29
C SER A 106 17.76 -33.51 14.10
N ARG A 107 17.36 -33.50 15.38
CA ARG A 107 17.62 -32.48 16.41
C ARG A 107 19.07 -32.47 16.91
N GLU A 108 19.54 -31.33 17.44
CA GLU A 108 20.32 -31.10 18.70
C GLU A 108 20.91 -29.66 18.68
N ASN A 109 20.61 -28.74 19.62
CA ASN A 109 21.01 -28.53 21.02
C ASN A 109 22.51 -28.26 21.30
N GLY A 110 22.80 -27.08 21.86
CA GLY A 110 24.09 -26.69 22.44
C GLY A 110 23.95 -25.48 23.37
N ILE A 111 24.30 -25.68 24.65
CA ILE A 111 24.10 -24.81 25.83
C ILE A 111 25.44 -24.16 26.24
N ALA A 112 25.40 -22.92 26.75
CA ALA A 112 26.24 -22.40 27.86
C ALA A 112 25.72 -21.00 28.23
N GLY A 113 25.56 -20.55 29.48
CA GLY A 113 25.80 -21.12 30.81
C GLY A 113 25.73 -19.97 31.85
N SER A 114 25.18 -20.28 33.04
CA SER A 114 25.35 -19.62 34.36
C SER A 114 25.02 -18.12 34.49
N GLY A 115 24.20 -17.61 35.41
CA GLY A 115 23.75 -18.09 36.72
C GLY A 115 24.00 -16.98 37.76
N SER A 116 22.95 -16.43 38.38
CA SER A 116 22.87 -16.10 39.82
C SER A 116 21.73 -15.10 40.10
N LEU A 117 20.82 -15.50 41.00
CA LEU A 117 19.76 -14.72 41.63
C LEU A 117 20.29 -14.07 42.92
N THR A 118 19.93 -12.82 43.18
CA THR A 118 19.68 -12.33 44.55
C THR A 118 18.50 -11.33 44.55
N MET A 119 17.73 -11.38 45.63
CA MET A 119 16.46 -10.70 45.89
C MET A 119 16.63 -9.49 46.82
N ALA A 120 15.64 -8.57 46.78
CA ALA A 120 15.33 -7.47 47.72
C ALA A 120 16.37 -6.32 47.77
N ASP A 121 16.04 -5.05 47.96
CA ASP A 121 15.01 -4.41 48.81
C ASP A 121 14.75 -2.96 48.30
N GLY A 122 13.65 -2.38 48.77
CA GLY A 122 13.03 -1.18 48.26
C GLY A 122 13.79 0.14 48.44
N GLY A 123 13.39 1.09 47.61
CA GLY A 123 13.73 2.50 47.72
C GLY A 123 13.07 3.26 46.57
N ASN A 124 11.94 3.91 46.82
CA ASN A 124 11.45 4.96 45.94
C ASN A 124 12.35 6.19 46.09
N PRO A 125 12.79 6.82 44.98
CA PRO A 125 12.96 8.25 44.97
C PRO A 125 12.06 8.88 43.90
N LEU A 126 11.12 9.68 44.40
CA LEU A 126 10.68 10.96 43.83
C LEU A 126 10.54 11.01 42.29
N GLN A 127 9.33 10.72 41.80
CA GLN A 127 8.92 11.08 40.45
C GLN A 127 9.02 12.61 40.29
N THR A 128 10.08 13.05 39.63
CA THR A 128 10.15 14.40 39.09
C THR A 128 9.22 14.41 37.88
N LEU A 129 8.03 14.98 38.05
CA LEU A 129 7.05 15.15 36.98
C LEU A 129 7.54 16.26 36.04
N GLU A 130 8.58 15.99 35.23
CA GLU A 130 8.95 16.88 34.14
C GLU A 130 7.85 16.87 33.08
N GLY A 131 7.20 18.03 32.92
CA GLY A 131 6.10 18.23 31.99
C GLY A 131 6.51 17.86 30.56
N THR A 132 5.76 16.93 29.96
CA THR A 132 5.88 16.50 28.56
C THR A 132 5.43 17.55 27.54
N LEU A 133 5.49 18.84 27.88
CA LEU A 133 5.07 19.96 27.03
C LEU A 133 6.01 20.19 25.82
N PHE A 134 7.22 19.63 25.86
CA PHE A 134 8.23 19.77 24.80
C PHE A 134 8.69 18.44 24.20
N VAL A 135 7.92 17.35 24.36
CA VAL A 135 8.19 16.13 23.60
C VAL A 135 7.99 16.45 22.12
N LYS A 136 9.11 16.70 21.42
CA LYS A 136 9.12 16.89 19.97
C LYS A 136 8.35 15.72 19.35
N SER A 137 7.23 16.01 18.70
CA SER A 137 6.50 15.01 17.92
C SER A 137 7.49 14.42 16.92
N LYS A 138 7.89 13.17 17.12
CA LYS A 138 8.73 12.49 16.14
C LYS A 138 7.87 12.28 14.90
N MET A 139 8.22 12.93 13.78
CA MET A 139 7.75 12.59 12.43
C MET A 139 8.16 11.14 12.14
N GLN A 140 7.37 10.20 12.63
CA GLN A 140 7.59 8.79 12.49
C GLN A 140 6.25 8.15 12.25
N SER A 141 6.21 7.32 11.22
CA SER A 141 5.11 6.42 11.01
C SER A 141 5.21 5.30 12.05
N TYR A 142 4.18 5.15 12.89
CA TYR A 142 4.16 4.29 14.09
C TYR A 142 4.17 2.77 13.81
N TRP A 143 4.67 2.32 12.66
CA TRP A 143 4.67 0.92 12.24
C TRP A 143 5.35 -0.05 13.21
N LYS A 144 6.25 0.45 14.08
CA LYS A 144 6.94 -0.35 15.11
C LYS A 144 6.20 -0.50 16.45
N LYS A 145 5.03 0.12 16.66
CA LYS A 145 4.26 -0.09 17.90
C LYS A 145 3.39 -1.35 17.78
N SER A 146 3.75 -2.37 18.56
CA SER A 146 2.91 -3.54 18.84
C SER A 146 1.52 -3.06 19.29
N GLY A 147 0.48 -3.34 18.50
CA GLY A 147 -0.90 -2.88 18.72
C GLY A 147 -1.55 -2.13 17.55
N PHE A 148 -0.77 -1.63 16.56
CA PHE A 148 -1.33 -1.05 15.31
C PHE A 148 -1.58 -2.09 14.21
N GLN A 149 -1.07 -3.30 14.38
CA GLN A 149 -1.59 -4.51 13.73
C GLN A 149 -2.92 -4.90 14.41
N GLY A 150 -3.91 -4.01 14.36
CA GLY A 150 -5.28 -4.41 14.66
C GLY A 150 -5.76 -5.26 13.48
N ASP A 151 -6.27 -6.46 13.78
CA ASP A 151 -6.87 -7.43 12.86
C ASP A 151 -7.66 -6.73 11.76
N ALA A 152 -6.96 -6.42 10.67
CA ALA A 152 -7.58 -5.83 9.50
C ALA A 152 -8.33 -6.97 8.86
N VAL A 153 -9.66 -6.98 8.97
CA VAL A 153 -10.47 -7.83 8.10
C VAL A 153 -10.01 -7.55 6.67
N VAL A 154 -9.48 -8.59 6.03
CA VAL A 154 -8.98 -8.51 4.67
C VAL A 154 -10.16 -8.20 3.76
N ASP A 155 -10.07 -7.12 3.00
CA ASP A 155 -11.09 -6.71 2.04
C ASP A 155 -10.93 -7.52 0.75
N THR A 156 -11.51 -8.71 0.76
CA THR A 156 -11.43 -9.64 -0.37
C THR A 156 -12.03 -9.05 -1.65
N ALA A 157 -13.12 -8.29 -1.54
CA ALA A 157 -13.76 -7.66 -2.69
C ALA A 157 -12.88 -6.55 -3.29
N GLY A 158 -12.28 -5.71 -2.46
CA GLY A 158 -11.35 -4.67 -2.91
C GLY A 158 -10.08 -5.25 -3.56
N LEU A 159 -9.56 -6.35 -3.00
CA LEU A 159 -8.41 -7.05 -3.55
C LEU A 159 -8.73 -7.70 -4.90
N GLU A 160 -9.91 -8.28 -5.07
CA GLU A 160 -10.31 -8.87 -6.34
C GLU A 160 -10.46 -7.82 -7.44
N LYS A 161 -11.07 -6.66 -7.10
CA LYS A 161 -11.13 -5.53 -8.01
C LYS A 161 -9.76 -5.00 -8.39
N LEU A 162 -8.83 -4.93 -7.44
CA LEU A 162 -7.44 -4.56 -7.75
C LEU A 162 -6.77 -5.58 -8.68
N ARG A 163 -6.98 -6.88 -8.48
CA ARG A 163 -6.43 -7.92 -9.38
C ARG A 163 -6.94 -7.76 -10.81
N SER A 164 -8.26 -7.67 -11.01
CA SER A 164 -8.85 -7.43 -12.33
C SER A 164 -8.33 -6.14 -12.95
N LEU A 165 -8.21 -5.06 -12.18
CA LEU A 165 -7.67 -3.79 -12.67
C LEU A 165 -6.21 -3.90 -13.14
N LEU A 166 -5.37 -4.64 -12.39
CA LEU A 166 -3.97 -4.85 -12.75
C LEU A 166 -3.88 -5.63 -14.06
N GLU A 167 -4.63 -6.71 -14.20
CA GLU A 167 -4.70 -7.53 -15.42
C GLU A 167 -5.14 -6.70 -16.63
N ASP A 168 -6.26 -5.97 -16.51
CA ASP A 168 -6.81 -5.12 -17.58
C ASP A 168 -5.87 -3.99 -18.00
N SER A 169 -5.05 -3.52 -17.07
CA SER A 169 -4.10 -2.42 -17.30
C SER A 169 -2.71 -2.91 -17.76
N GLY A 170 -2.50 -4.23 -17.85
CA GLY A 170 -1.19 -4.81 -18.14
C GLY A 170 -0.15 -4.56 -17.05
N LEU A 171 -0.61 -4.41 -15.80
CA LEU A 171 0.21 -4.23 -14.61
C LEU A 171 0.38 -5.55 -13.86
N GLU A 172 1.58 -5.83 -13.38
CA GLU A 172 1.89 -7.00 -12.55
C GLU A 172 1.67 -6.70 -11.06
N ALA A 173 1.87 -5.45 -10.66
CA ALA A 173 1.81 -5.08 -9.25
C ALA A 173 1.51 -3.60 -9.04
N LEU A 174 0.73 -3.33 -7.99
CA LEU A 174 0.59 -2.05 -7.31
C LEU A 174 0.85 -2.29 -5.83
N ILE A 175 1.89 -1.67 -5.28
CA ILE A 175 2.35 -1.94 -3.91
C ILE A 175 2.52 -0.61 -3.17
N SER A 176 1.90 -0.49 -2.01
CA SER A 176 2.08 0.63 -1.10
C SER A 176 3.19 0.31 -0.10
N VAL A 177 4.30 1.03 -0.20
CA VAL A 177 5.48 0.85 0.65
C VAL A 177 5.40 1.84 1.81
N PRO A 178 5.49 1.41 3.08
CA PRO A 178 5.46 2.35 4.20
C PRO A 178 6.68 3.27 4.19
N VAL A 179 6.46 4.57 4.42
CA VAL A 179 7.51 5.60 4.40
C VAL A 179 7.56 6.41 5.69
N VAL A 180 8.57 7.29 5.84
CA VAL A 180 8.83 8.03 7.09
C VAL A 180 8.33 9.47 6.97
N HIS A 181 7.09 9.70 7.38
CA HIS A 181 6.46 11.03 7.35
C HIS A 181 5.43 11.23 8.47
N CYS A 182 4.16 10.98 8.20
CA CYS A 182 3.05 10.94 9.16
C CYS A 182 2.51 9.51 9.33
N PRO A 183 1.63 9.25 10.31
CA PRO A 183 1.04 7.92 10.50
C PRO A 183 0.25 7.46 9.26
N GLN A 184 0.50 6.23 8.80
CA GLN A 184 -0.07 5.68 7.55
C GLN A 184 0.30 6.50 6.30
N ALA A 185 1.58 6.87 6.17
CA ALA A 185 2.14 7.38 4.93
C ALA A 185 2.80 6.27 4.12
N PHE A 186 2.63 6.32 2.79
CA PHE A 186 3.14 5.34 1.86
C PHE A 186 3.75 5.99 0.62
N GLY A 187 4.73 5.30 0.02
CA GLY A 187 5.11 5.42 -1.38
C GLY A 187 4.45 4.33 -2.21
N LEU A 188 4.49 4.47 -3.53
CA LEU A 188 3.87 3.58 -4.50
C LEU A 188 4.93 2.91 -5.36
N VAL A 189 4.80 1.60 -5.58
CA VAL A 189 5.50 0.86 -6.63
C VAL A 189 4.46 0.33 -7.61
N LEU A 190 4.61 0.70 -8.88
CA LEU A 190 3.88 0.10 -10.00
C LEU A 190 4.84 -0.71 -10.86
N LYS A 191 4.42 -1.91 -11.25
CA LYS A 191 5.14 -2.75 -12.21
C LYS A 191 4.23 -3.07 -13.38
N ALA A 192 4.72 -2.84 -14.59
CA ALA A 192 4.06 -3.28 -15.81
C ALA A 192 4.68 -4.55 -16.35
N ALA A 193 3.84 -5.41 -16.91
CA ALA A 193 4.27 -6.64 -17.52
C ALA A 193 5.00 -6.38 -18.85
N SER A 194 5.87 -7.31 -19.22
CA SER A 194 6.35 -7.37 -20.59
C SER A 194 5.20 -7.73 -21.52
N ARG A 195 5.12 -7.10 -22.69
CA ARG A 195 4.02 -7.32 -23.65
C ARG A 195 4.54 -7.40 -25.08
N ILE A 196 3.79 -8.06 -25.95
CA ILE A 196 4.10 -8.14 -27.39
C ILE A 196 3.30 -7.04 -28.10
N ASN A 197 3.95 -6.27 -28.97
CA ASN A 197 3.27 -5.26 -29.77
C ASN A 197 2.69 -5.86 -31.07
N SER A 198 1.97 -5.04 -31.85
CA SER A 198 1.35 -5.46 -33.12
C SER A 198 2.34 -5.98 -34.17
N THR A 199 3.64 -5.70 -34.01
CA THR A 199 4.71 -6.17 -34.90
C THR A 199 5.40 -7.44 -34.41
N GLY A 200 4.90 -8.07 -33.33
CA GLY A 200 5.50 -9.28 -32.75
C GLY A 200 6.74 -9.02 -31.88
N LYS A 201 7.09 -7.75 -31.63
CA LYS A 201 8.25 -7.39 -30.80
C LYS A 201 7.86 -7.33 -29.33
N THR A 202 8.70 -7.95 -28.49
CA THR A 202 8.57 -7.85 -27.03
C THR A 202 8.99 -6.46 -26.55
N ILE A 203 8.07 -5.78 -25.88
CA ILE A 203 8.29 -4.56 -25.10
C ILE A 203 8.52 -5.00 -23.66
N PRO A 204 9.70 -4.70 -23.08
CA PRO A 204 9.98 -5.06 -21.69
C PRO A 204 9.05 -4.29 -20.75
N GLY A 205 8.71 -4.93 -19.63
CA GLY A 205 8.02 -4.30 -18.51
C GLY A 205 8.80 -3.11 -17.94
N TRP A 206 8.12 -2.30 -17.13
CA TRP A 206 8.72 -1.15 -16.45
C TRP A 206 8.33 -1.11 -14.99
N LYS A 207 9.13 -0.40 -14.20
CA LYS A 207 8.89 -0.19 -12.77
C LYS A 207 8.87 1.31 -12.48
N LEU A 208 7.74 1.81 -12.00
CA LEU A 208 7.59 3.18 -11.52
C LEU A 208 7.56 3.18 -10.00
N VAL A 209 8.29 4.10 -9.38
CA VAL A 209 8.21 4.35 -7.95
C VAL A 209 7.85 5.81 -7.71
N TYR A 210 6.88 6.06 -6.85
CA TYR A 210 6.51 7.39 -6.38
C TYR A 210 6.67 7.46 -4.85
N SER A 211 7.44 8.42 -4.34
CA SER A 211 7.78 8.47 -2.92
C SER A 211 6.60 8.84 -2.03
N GLY A 212 5.69 9.69 -2.52
CA GLY A 212 4.89 10.55 -1.64
C GLY A 212 5.80 11.44 -0.79
N ASP A 213 5.28 11.94 0.31
CA ASP A 213 6.10 12.66 1.27
C ASP A 213 6.84 11.69 2.19
N THR A 214 8.16 11.82 2.28
CA THR A 214 9.01 11.01 3.14
C THR A 214 10.40 11.60 3.40
N ARG A 215 10.84 11.48 4.65
CA ARG A 215 12.28 11.49 4.96
C ARG A 215 12.98 10.32 4.27
N PRO A 216 14.30 10.40 4.01
CA PRO A 216 15.06 9.25 3.51
C PRO A 216 14.82 8.01 4.37
N CYS A 217 14.37 6.92 3.74
CA CYS A 217 14.07 5.68 4.44
C CYS A 217 14.47 4.44 3.63
N GLN A 218 14.98 3.42 4.34
CA GLN A 218 15.53 2.23 3.71
C GLN A 218 14.48 1.46 2.90
N ALA A 219 13.23 1.43 3.38
CA ALA A 219 12.13 0.75 2.69
C ALA A 219 11.91 1.30 1.27
N LEU A 220 11.91 2.63 1.09
CA LEU A 220 11.76 3.23 -0.23
C LEU A 220 13.03 3.08 -1.09
N ILE A 221 14.22 3.12 -0.48
CA ILE A 221 15.48 2.85 -1.19
C ILE A 221 15.45 1.44 -1.80
N ASP A 222 15.09 0.44 -1.00
CA ASP A 222 15.02 -0.95 -1.46
C ASP A 222 13.89 -1.14 -2.49
N ALA A 223 12.74 -0.50 -2.27
CA ALA A 223 11.66 -0.48 -3.24
C ALA A 223 12.05 0.21 -4.57
N SER A 224 12.95 1.19 -4.54
CA SER A 224 13.41 1.95 -5.71
C SER A 224 14.48 1.23 -6.54
N ARG A 225 15.11 0.17 -6.02
CA ARG A 225 16.14 -0.56 -6.78
C ARG A 225 15.58 -1.09 -8.09
N GLY A 226 16.25 -0.77 -9.20
CA GLY A 226 15.82 -1.17 -10.54
C GLY A 226 14.53 -0.47 -11.03
N ALA A 227 14.13 0.66 -10.42
CA ALA A 227 13.07 1.49 -10.97
C ALA A 227 13.48 2.04 -12.34
N THR A 228 12.56 1.97 -13.30
CA THR A 228 12.68 2.65 -14.60
C THR A 228 12.47 4.15 -14.41
N VAL A 229 11.50 4.53 -13.57
CA VAL A 229 11.19 5.91 -13.22
C VAL A 229 11.00 6.01 -11.72
N LEU A 230 11.66 7.00 -11.09
CA LEU A 230 11.41 7.40 -9.71
C LEU A 230 10.91 8.85 -9.72
N ILE A 231 9.74 9.06 -9.14
CA ILE A 231 9.19 10.39 -8.85
C ILE A 231 9.33 10.59 -7.35
N HIS A 232 10.20 11.53 -6.96
CA HIS A 232 10.49 11.83 -5.56
C HIS A 232 10.08 13.27 -5.24
N GLU A 233 9.58 13.51 -4.03
CA GLU A 233 9.37 14.87 -3.49
C GLU A 233 10.68 15.68 -3.39
#